data_AF-A0A4S4BCJ7-F1
#
_entry.id   AF-A0A4S4BCJ7-F1
#
_cell.length_a   1.000
_cell.length_b   1.000
_cell.length_c   1.000
_cell.angle_alpha   90.00
_cell.angle_beta   90.00
_cell.angle_gamma   90.00
#
_symmetry.space_group_name_H-M   'P 1'
#
loop_
_entity.id
_entity.type
_entity.pdbx_description
1 polymer ?
#
loop_
_entity_poly.entity_id
_entity_poly.type
_entity_poly.pdbx_seq_one_letter_code
_entity_poly.pdbx_strand_id
1 'polypeptide(L)' 'MIKDDMAIHAGVPEKAIKAALKQFDLEADLSGVTWDLARSRPGRPTKVYFEAEEMSQIQDAKKKLEQLLNDGGFDLYP' A
#
# COMPACT_ATOMS: atom_id res chain seq x y z
N MET A 1 9.35 0.80 -16.33
CA MET A 1 8.74 0.97 -15.00
C MET A 1 9.16 -0.21 -14.13
N ILE A 2 9.58 0.10 -12.91
CA ILE A 2 10.01 -0.84 -11.87
C ILE A 2 8.75 -1.33 -11.16
N LYS A 3 8.73 -2.60 -10.73
CA LYS A 3 7.61 -3.19 -9.98
C LYS A 3 8.12 -3.79 -8.67
N ASP A 4 7.32 -3.66 -7.62
CA ASP A 4 7.58 -4.28 -6.33
C ASP A 4 6.26 -4.55 -5.58
N ASP A 5 6.26 -5.42 -4.58
CA ASP A 5 5.08 -5.74 -3.78
C ASP A 5 5.28 -5.55 -2.28
N MET A 6 4.18 -5.33 -1.58
CA MET A 6 4.10 -5.29 -0.12
C MET A 6 2.99 -6.22 0.35
N ALA A 7 3.30 -7.07 1.33
CA ALA A 7 2.30 -7.91 1.97
C ALA A 7 1.72 -7.17 3.19
N ILE A 8 0.41 -7.00 3.20
CA ILE A 8 -0.35 -6.40 4.30
C ILE A 8 -0.96 -7.51 5.14
N HIS A 9 -0.79 -7.43 6.46
CA HIS A 9 -1.26 -8.46 7.40
C HIS A 9 -2.76 -8.77 7.23
N ALA A 10 -3.15 -10.03 7.47
CA ALA A 10 -4.51 -10.52 7.24
C ALA A 10 -5.57 -9.86 8.14
N GLY A 11 -5.14 -9.26 9.25
CA GLY A 11 -6.01 -8.51 10.17
C GLY A 11 -6.41 -7.13 9.66
N VAL A 12 -5.75 -6.60 8.62
CA VAL A 12 -6.07 -5.29 8.05
C VAL A 12 -7.21 -5.45 7.02
N PRO A 13 -8.36 -4.79 7.20
CA PRO A 13 -9.46 -4.88 6.25
C PRO A 13 -9.07 -4.32 4.87
N GLU A 14 -9.43 -5.02 3.79
CA GLU A 14 -9.16 -4.56 2.41
C GLU A 14 -9.68 -3.13 2.15
N LYS A 15 -10.82 -2.77 2.77
CA LYS A 15 -11.39 -1.41 2.69
C LYS A 15 -10.45 -0.34 3.28
N ALA A 16 -9.75 -0.65 4.37
CA ALA A 16 -8.78 0.27 4.96
C ALA A 16 -7.55 0.44 4.04
N ILE A 17 -7.05 -0.66 3.46
CA ILE A 17 -5.95 -0.63 2.50
C ILE A 17 -6.32 0.24 1.29
N LYS A 18 -7.51 0.04 0.72
CA LYS A 18 -8.01 0.86 -0.39
C LYS A 18 -8.20 2.33 -0.01
N ALA A 19 -8.68 2.61 1.19
CA ALA A 19 -8.85 3.98 1.66
C ALA A 19 -7.50 4.69 1.82
N ALA A 20 -6.47 4.00 2.32
CA ALA A 20 -5.11 4.53 2.41
C ALA A 20 -4.50 4.78 1.01
N LEU A 21 -4.58 3.81 0.10
CA LEU A 21 -4.03 3.93 -1.26
C LEU A 21 -4.68 5.06 -2.07
N LYS A 22 -5.97 5.34 -1.87
CA LYS A 22 -6.65 6.48 -2.49
C LYS A 22 -6.14 7.84 -2.03
N GLN A 23 -5.44 7.93 -0.91
CA GLN A 23 -4.82 9.19 -0.49
C GLN A 23 -3.58 9.52 -1.32
N PHE A 24 -3.00 8.55 -2.03
CA PHE A 24 -1.84 8.79 -2.89
C PHE A 24 -2.19 9.70 -4.07
N ASP A 25 -3.43 9.60 -4.57
CA ASP A 25 -3.95 10.48 -5.62
C ASP A 25 -4.01 11.96 -5.19
N LEU A 26 -3.93 12.24 -3.89
CA LEU A 26 -3.97 13.59 -3.32
C LEU A 26 -2.57 14.15 -3.02
N GLU A 27 -1.53 13.32 -3.05
CA GLU A 27 -0.16 13.70 -2.70
C GLU A 27 0.71 13.85 -3.95
N ALA A 28 1.19 15.08 -4.19
CA ALA A 28 2.02 15.38 -5.35
C ALA A 28 3.31 14.55 -5.40
N ASP A 29 3.88 14.21 -4.24
CA ASP A 29 5.13 13.45 -4.12
C ASP A 29 4.97 11.97 -4.51
N LEU A 30 3.73 11.46 -4.57
CA LEU A 30 3.41 10.11 -5.04
C LEU A 30 2.85 10.09 -6.46
N SER A 31 2.80 11.26 -7.12
CA SER A 31 2.38 11.35 -8.52
C SER A 31 3.37 10.56 -9.40
N GLY A 32 2.84 9.56 -10.11
CA GLY A 32 3.64 8.65 -10.94
C GLY A 32 3.81 7.24 -10.36
N VAL A 33 3.38 6.98 -9.12
CA VAL A 33 3.26 5.62 -8.58
C VAL A 33 1.87 5.08 -8.91
N THR A 34 1.82 3.97 -9.63
CA THR A 34 0.59 3.19 -9.84
C THR A 34 0.55 2.01 -8.89
N TRP A 35 -0.64 1.58 -8.51
CA TRP A 35 -0.83 0.47 -7.57
C TRP A 35 -1.96 -0.47 -7.99
N ASP A 36 -1.84 -1.74 -7.60
CA ASP A 36 -2.88 -2.75 -7.74
C ASP A 36 -2.96 -3.63 -6.49
N LEU A 37 -4.12 -4.22 -6.24
CA LEU A 37 -4.40 -5.07 -5.09
C LEU A 37 -4.67 -6.49 -5.54
N ALA A 38 -3.93 -7.46 -4.99
CA ALA A 38 -4.31 -8.85 -5.11
C ALA A 38 -5.68 -9.08 -4.47
N ARG A 39 -6.45 -10.03 -5.03
CA ARG A 39 -7.73 -10.46 -4.43
C ARG A 39 -7.51 -10.89 -2.97
N SER A 40 -8.15 -10.19 -2.03
CA SER A 40 -8.10 -10.55 -0.62
C SER A 40 -8.77 -11.90 -0.38
N ARG A 41 -8.23 -12.66 0.58
CA ARG A 41 -8.77 -13.94 1.04
C ARG A 41 -8.77 -13.95 2.57
N PRO A 42 -9.85 -14.43 3.22
CA PRO A 42 -9.89 -14.53 4.68
C PRO A 42 -8.68 -15.28 5.24
N GLY A 43 -8.05 -14.73 6.28
CA GLY A 43 -6.89 -15.34 6.94
C GLY A 43 -5.59 -15.36 6.11
N ARG A 44 -5.52 -14.64 4.99
CA ARG A 44 -4.30 -14.48 4.20
C ARG A 44 -3.89 -13.00 4.13
N PRO A 45 -2.59 -12.70 4.16
CA PRO A 45 -2.11 -11.36 3.85
C PRO A 45 -2.60 -10.90 2.47
N THR A 46 -2.90 -9.61 2.35
CA THR A 46 -3.27 -8.99 1.07
C THR A 46 -2.02 -8.40 0.43
N LYS A 47 -1.71 -8.75 -0.82
CA LYS A 47 -0.58 -8.14 -1.55
C LYS A 47 -1.01 -6.85 -2.23
N VAL A 48 -0.20 -5.81 -2.08
CA VAL A 48 -0.27 -4.55 -2.82
C VAL A 48 0.92 -4.51 -3.77
N TYR A 49 0.66 -4.32 -5.05
CA TYR A 49 1.68 -4.16 -6.09
C TYR A 49 1.84 -2.68 -6.39
N PHE A 50 3.09 -2.23 -6.51
CA PHE A 50 3.45 -0.86 -6.89
C PHE A 50 4.25 -0.88 -8.18
N GLU A 51 4.07 0.15 -9.00
CA GLU A 51 4.81 0.36 -10.22
C GLU A 51 5.11 1.85 -10.43
N ALA A 52 6.38 2.19 -10.65
CA ALA A 52 6.86 3.56 -10.83
C ALA A 52 8.09 3.61 -11.75
N GLU A 53 8.62 4.81 -12.03
CA GLU A 53 9.84 4.96 -12.83
C GLU A 53 11.10 4.64 -12.01
N GLU A 54 11.11 5.05 -10.74
CA GLU A 54 12.23 4.87 -9.82
C GLU A 54 11.87 4.02 -8.59
N MET A 55 12.86 3.30 -8.06
CA MET A 55 12.68 2.47 -6.86
C MET A 55 12.45 3.32 -5.60
N SER A 56 13.02 4.52 -5.54
CA SER A 56 12.80 5.52 -4.49
C SER A 56 11.31 5.82 -4.33
N GLN A 57 10.61 6.08 -5.45
CA GLN A 57 9.17 6.37 -5.45
C GLN A 57 8.35 5.21 -4.88
N ILE A 58 8.73 3.96 -5.20
CA ILE A 58 8.08 2.77 -4.65
C ILE A 58 8.33 2.65 -3.14
N GLN A 59 9.55 2.94 -2.68
CA GLN A 59 9.89 2.91 -1.25
C GLN A 59 9.11 3.97 -0.46
N ASP A 60 9.00 5.18 -1.01
CA ASP A 60 8.22 6.27 -0.41
C ASP A 60 6.73 5.91 -0.34
N ALA A 61 6.18 5.34 -1.42
CA ALA A 61 4.81 4.83 -1.45
C ALA A 61 4.56 3.73 -0.40
N LYS A 62 5.46 2.75 -0.28
CA LYS A 62 5.34 1.68 0.74
C LYS A 62 5.36 2.24 2.15
N LYS A 63 6.31 3.13 2.44
CA LYS A 63 6.43 3.79 3.75
C LYS A 63 5.19 4.62 4.08
N LYS A 64 4.63 5.31 3.09
CA LYS A 64 3.39 6.07 3.28
C LYS A 64 2.19 5.16 3.54
N LEU A 65 2.05 4.05 2.81
CA LEU A 65 0.98 3.09 3.05
C LEU A 65 1.04 2.56 4.48
N GLU A 66 2.23 2.19 4.94
CA GLU A 66 2.46 1.76 6.33
C GLU A 66 2.04 2.84 7.33
N GLN A 67 2.47 4.08 7.13
CA GLN A 67 2.09 5.19 7.99
C GLN A 67 0.56 5.39 8.05
N LEU A 68 -0.12 5.42 6.91
CA LEU A 68 -1.58 5.62 6.84
C LEU A 68 -2.35 4.49 7.52
N LEU A 69 -1.87 3.25 7.41
CA LEU A 69 -2.49 2.11 8.08
C LEU A 69 -2.28 2.17 9.59
N ASN A 70 -1.05 2.51 10.04
CA ASN A 70 -0.74 2.69 11.45
C ASN A 70 -1.55 3.85 12.08
N ASP A 71 -1.66 5.00 11.39
CA ASP A 71 -2.47 6.15 11.82
C ASP A 71 -3.97 5.79 11.90
N GLY A 72 -4.42 4.84 11.06
CA GLY A 72 -5.75 4.24 11.10
C GLY A 72 -5.95 3.19 12.20
N GLY A 73 -4.92 2.89 12.99
CA GLY A 73 -4.94 1.92 14.08
C GLY A 73 -4.72 0.46 13.63
N PHE A 74 -4.20 0.23 12.43
CA PHE A 74 -3.91 -1.11 11.90
C PHE A 74 -2.42 -1.40 11.98
N ASP A 75 -2.03 -2.32 12.87
CA ASP A 75 -0.66 -2.81 12.94
C ASP A 75 -0.37 -3.80 11.81
N LEU A 76 0.71 -3.55 11.07
CA LEU A 76 1.22 -4.41 10.01
C LEU A 76 2.12 -5.53 10.53
N TYR A 77 2.66 -5.38 11.74
CA TYR A 77 3.56 -6.31 12.41
C TYR A 77 3.08 -6.64 13.84
N PRO A 78 1.88 -7.23 13.98
CA PRO A 78 1.33 -7.62 15.27
C PRO A 78 2.11 -8.76 15.96
#